data_AF-A0A194XVK8-F1
#
_entry.id   AF-A0A194XVK8-F1
#
_cell.length_a   1.000
_cell.length_b   1.000
_cell.length_c   1.000
_cell.angle_alpha   90.00
_cell.angle_beta   90.00
_cell.angle_gamma   90.00
#
_symmetry.space_group_name_H-M   'P 1'
#
loop_
_entity.id
_entity.type
_entity.pdbx_description
1 polymer ?
#
loop_
_entity_poly.entity_id
_entity_poly.type
_entity_poly.pdbx_seq_one_letter_code
_entity_poly.pdbx_strand_id
1 'polypeptide(L)'
;MAPSSPEISVHIKAPDFELITPKAASRMPQERLFLRGGVKIVKISPTMVMKYGDSVHMSEAKTLEFVRHHTSIPVPRVYAAYTHGPFEERDEEWASKYDTYIFLDFVEG
;
A
#
# COMPACT_ATOMS: atom_id res chain seq x y z
N MET A 1 -1.70 -12.53 -27.67
CA MET A 1 -0.95 -12.64 -26.40
C MET A 1 -1.99 -12.84 -25.31
N ALA A 2 -1.92 -13.90 -24.51
CA ALA A 2 -2.80 -14.04 -23.35
C ALA A 2 -2.49 -12.93 -22.32
N PRO A 3 -3.49 -12.41 -21.58
CA PRO A 3 -3.21 -11.43 -20.55
C PRO A 3 -2.28 -12.06 -19.49
N SER A 4 -1.18 -11.39 -19.18
CA SER A 4 -0.31 -11.78 -18.07
C SER A 4 -1.10 -11.69 -16.77
N SER A 5 -0.98 -12.70 -15.91
CA SER A 5 -1.60 -12.64 -14.58
C SER A 5 -1.07 -11.43 -13.80
N PRO A 6 -1.89 -10.76 -12.95
CA PRO A 6 -1.41 -9.66 -12.13
C PRO A 6 -0.21 -10.08 -11.27
N GLU A 7 0.86 -9.30 -11.31
CA GLU A 7 2.11 -9.57 -10.60
C GLU A 7 2.33 -8.54 -9.48
N ILE A 8 3.08 -8.95 -8.46
CA ILE A 8 3.49 -8.07 -7.37
C ILE A 8 4.91 -7.58 -7.65
N SER A 9 5.08 -6.27 -7.83
CA SER A 9 6.39 -5.63 -7.90
C SER A 9 6.68 -4.91 -6.60
N VAL A 10 7.61 -5.46 -5.81
CA VAL A 10 8.01 -4.91 -4.51
C VAL A 10 9.04 -3.80 -4.69
N HIS A 11 8.79 -2.64 -4.09
CA HIS A 11 9.68 -1.47 -4.18
C HIS A 11 10.35 -1.13 -2.85
N ILE A 12 9.64 -1.34 -1.73
CA ILE A 12 10.15 -1.15 -0.38
C ILE A 12 9.75 -2.37 0.43
N LYS A 13 10.68 -2.90 1.23
CA LYS A 13 10.44 -3.98 2.19
C LYS A 13 11.45 -3.86 3.33
N ALA A 14 10.96 -3.71 4.55
CA ALA A 14 11.80 -3.76 5.74
C ALA A 14 12.37 -5.18 5.93
N PRO A 15 13.62 -5.33 6.42
CA PRO A 15 14.28 -6.64 6.54
C PRO A 15 13.51 -7.67 7.39
N ASP A 16 12.81 -7.19 8.41
CA ASP A 16 12.04 -7.93 9.41
C ASP A 16 10.55 -8.11 9.03
N PHE A 17 10.13 -7.60 7.88
CA PHE A 17 8.73 -7.63 7.49
C PHE A 17 8.43 -8.77 6.51
N GLU A 18 7.50 -9.64 6.87
CA GLU A 18 6.94 -10.63 5.95
C GLU A 18 5.95 -9.95 5.01
N LEU A 19 6.10 -10.17 3.70
CA LEU A 19 5.27 -9.48 2.71
C LEU A 19 3.82 -9.96 2.78
N ILE A 20 2.93 -9.07 3.18
CA ILE A 20 1.48 -9.31 3.14
C ILE A 20 0.98 -9.08 1.70
N THR A 21 0.74 -10.16 0.97
CA THR A 21 0.18 -10.12 -0.40
C THR A 21 -1.27 -9.60 -0.42
N PRO A 22 -1.79 -9.14 -1.57
CA PRO A 22 -3.20 -8.72 -1.68
C PRO A 22 -4.20 -9.80 -1.22
N LYS A 23 -3.90 -11.07 -1.55
CA LYS A 23 -4.71 -12.23 -1.16
C LYS A 23 -4.64 -12.52 0.35
N ALA A 24 -3.49 -12.29 0.98
CA ALA A 24 -3.36 -12.41 2.42
C ALA A 24 -4.08 -11.25 3.13
N ALA A 25 -3.85 -10.02 2.66
CA ALA A 25 -4.47 -8.80 3.19
C ALA A 25 -5.99 -8.87 3.19
N SER A 26 -6.61 -9.37 2.10
CA SER A 26 -8.08 -9.49 2.00
C SER A 26 -8.70 -10.48 3.00
N ARG A 27 -7.90 -11.36 3.61
CA ARG A 27 -8.34 -12.33 4.63
C ARG A 27 -8.08 -11.86 6.05
N MET A 28 -7.34 -10.78 6.24
CA MET A 28 -7.07 -10.22 7.57
C MET A 28 -8.28 -9.46 8.09
N PRO A 29 -8.46 -9.35 9.42
CA PRO A 29 -9.38 -8.38 10.01
C PRO A 29 -9.00 -6.97 9.57
N GLN A 30 -9.97 -6.22 9.04
CA GLN A 30 -9.77 -4.85 8.55
C GLN A 30 -10.78 -3.92 9.20
N GLU A 31 -10.29 -2.95 9.96
CA GLU A 31 -11.10 -1.82 10.42
C GLU A 31 -10.91 -0.65 9.43
N ARG A 32 -12.01 -0.21 8.81
CA ARG A 32 -11.95 0.83 7.77
C ARG A 32 -11.81 2.21 8.40
N LEU A 33 -10.68 2.86 8.17
CA LEU A 33 -10.40 4.22 8.62
C LEU A 33 -10.77 5.26 7.55
N PHE A 34 -10.58 4.94 6.26
CA PHE A 34 -10.85 5.86 5.16
C PHE A 34 -11.20 5.12 3.86
N LEU A 35 -12.13 5.68 3.08
CA LEU A 35 -12.48 5.21 1.73
C LEU A 35 -12.96 6.39 0.88
N ARG A 36 -12.18 6.79 -0.12
CA ARG A 36 -12.59 7.82 -1.10
C ARG A 36 -11.71 7.79 -2.34
N GLY A 37 -12.32 7.91 -3.52
CA GLY A 37 -11.63 8.16 -4.79
C GLY A 37 -10.46 7.21 -5.03
N GLY A 38 -10.72 5.90 -5.04
CA GLY A 38 -9.67 4.90 -5.28
C GLY A 38 -8.68 4.67 -4.12
N VAL A 39 -8.79 5.41 -3.01
CA VAL A 39 -7.94 5.25 -1.83
C VAL A 39 -8.70 4.56 -0.71
N LYS A 40 -8.11 3.48 -0.18
CA LYS A 40 -8.56 2.75 1.00
C LYS A 40 -7.50 2.80 2.08
N ILE A 41 -7.89 3.11 3.32
CA ILE A 41 -7.02 2.99 4.49
C ILE A 41 -7.73 2.10 5.49
N VAL A 42 -7.10 0.99 5.84
CA VAL A 42 -7.61 0.03 6.81
C VAL A 42 -6.57 -0.23 7.88
N LYS A 43 -7.01 -0.34 9.13
CA LYS A 43 -6.19 -0.84 10.23
C LYS A 43 -6.25 -2.36 10.22
N ILE A 44 -5.07 -3.00 10.22
CA ILE A 44 -4.92 -4.46 10.11
C ILE A 44 -4.33 -5.08 11.37
N SER A 45 -3.79 -4.26 12.28
CA SER A 45 -3.37 -4.63 13.63
C SER A 45 -3.43 -3.39 14.54
N PRO A 46 -3.26 -3.52 15.87
CA PRO A 46 -3.21 -2.37 16.77
C PRO A 46 -2.17 -1.31 16.39
N THR A 47 -1.10 -1.69 15.70
CA THR A 47 0.06 -0.84 15.39
C THR A 47 0.27 -0.61 13.89
N MET A 48 -0.62 -1.11 13.01
CA MET A 48 -0.38 -1.09 11.57
C MET A 48 -1.62 -0.74 10.76
N VAL A 49 -1.41 0.12 9.76
CA VAL A 49 -2.38 0.42 8.71
C VAL A 49 -1.87 -0.03 7.35
N MET A 50 -2.81 -0.40 6.50
CA MET A 50 -2.59 -0.63 5.08
C MET A 50 -3.35 0.45 4.29
N LYS A 51 -2.61 1.27 3.55
CA LYS A 51 -3.15 2.19 2.56
C LYS A 51 -3.03 1.53 1.19
N TYR A 52 -4.13 1.40 0.45
CA TYR A 52 -4.09 0.74 -0.84
C TYR A 52 -5.15 1.23 -1.84
N GLY A 53 -4.88 0.97 -3.12
CA GLY A 53 -5.80 1.19 -4.24
C GLY A 53 -5.11 1.79 -5.47
N ASP A 54 -5.90 2.03 -6.51
CA ASP A 54 -5.45 2.53 -7.82
C ASP A 54 -5.04 4.01 -7.81
N SER A 55 -5.48 4.75 -6.79
CA SER A 55 -5.20 6.18 -6.61
C SER A 55 -4.19 6.41 -5.47
N VAL A 56 -3.51 5.36 -5.01
CA VAL A 56 -2.40 5.43 -4.06
C VAL A 56 -1.09 5.43 -4.84
N HIS A 57 -0.16 6.33 -4.49
CA HIS A 57 1.08 6.49 -5.25
C HIS A 57 2.30 5.98 -4.48
N MET A 58 3.18 5.26 -5.17
CA MET A 58 4.48 4.82 -4.63
C MET A 58 5.36 5.98 -4.11
N SER A 59 5.15 7.20 -4.61
CA SER A 59 5.84 8.40 -4.12
C SER A 59 5.54 8.70 -2.66
N GLU A 60 4.37 8.33 -2.14
CA GLU A 60 4.03 8.51 -0.73
C GLU A 60 4.99 7.73 0.17
N ALA A 61 5.16 6.44 -0.11
CA ALA A 61 6.06 5.57 0.64
C ALA A 61 7.53 6.03 0.54
N LYS A 62 7.97 6.40 -0.66
CA LYS A 62 9.33 6.93 -0.88
C LYS A 62 9.56 8.26 -0.15
N THR A 63 8.54 9.11 -0.07
CA THR A 63 8.62 10.38 0.65
C THR A 63 8.77 10.16 2.15
N LEU A 64 8.00 9.23 2.74
CA LEU A 64 8.14 8.88 4.15
C LEU A 64 9.54 8.35 4.47
N GLU A 65 10.08 7.43 3.66
CA GLU A 65 11.45 6.94 3.83
C GLU A 65 12.50 8.05 3.64
N PHE A 66 12.30 8.96 2.69
CA PHE A 66 13.18 10.11 2.52
C PHE A 66 13.20 11.01 3.75
N VAL A 67 12.02 11.41 4.25
CA VAL A 67 11.91 12.28 5.44
C VAL A 67 12.50 11.61 6.68
N ARG A 68 12.21 10.31 6.88
CA ARG A 68 12.74 9.52 8.00
C ARG A 68 14.26 9.43 8.01
N HIS A 69 14.90 9.33 6.84
CA HIS A 69 16.36 9.21 6.74
C HIS A 69 17.09 10.56 6.78
N HIS A 70 16.44 11.66 6.40
CA HIS A 70 17.11 12.95 6.22
C HIS A 70 16.72 14.01 7.25
N THR A 71 15.78 13.70 8.15
CA THR A 71 15.31 14.65 9.16
C THR A 71 15.09 13.94 10.50
N SER A 72 14.94 14.72 11.57
CA SER A 72 14.53 14.23 12.89
C SER A 72 13.01 14.28 13.11
N ILE A 73 12.23 14.59 12.07
CA ILE A 73 10.77 14.68 12.15
C ILE A 73 10.23 13.24 12.27
N PRO A 74 9.45 12.92 13.31
CA PRO A 74 8.83 11.61 13.41
C PRO A 74 7.79 11.45 12.29
N VAL A 75 7.94 10.39 11.51
CA VAL A 75 6.99 9.99 10.47
C VAL A 75 6.70 8.49 10.60
N PRO A 76 5.51 8.02 10.16
CA PRO A 76 5.20 6.59 10.16
C PRO A 76 6.26 5.77 9.42
N ARG A 77 6.74 4.68 10.03
CA ARG A 77 7.62 3.72 9.37
C ARG A 77 6.87 3.04 8.22
N VAL A 78 7.54 2.91 7.08
CA VAL A 78 7.06 2.07 5.97
C VAL A 78 7.62 0.66 6.13
N TYR A 79 6.74 -0.32 6.31
CA TYR A 79 7.11 -1.73 6.42
C TYR A 79 7.27 -2.39 5.05
N ALA A 80 6.35 -2.11 4.14
CA ALA A 80 6.45 -2.53 2.75
C ALA A 80 5.64 -1.60 1.85
N ALA A 81 6.09 -1.47 0.60
CA ALA A 81 5.32 -0.85 -0.45
C ALA A 81 5.54 -1.57 -1.78
N TYR A 82 4.44 -1.92 -2.45
CA TYR A 82 4.45 -2.66 -3.71
C TYR A 82 3.31 -2.23 -4.62
N THR A 83 3.45 -2.52 -5.90
CA THR A 83 2.38 -2.41 -6.90
C THR A 83 1.89 -3.80 -7.28
N HIS A 84 0.59 -3.96 -7.51
CA HIS A 84 -0.06 -5.18 -7.96
C HIS A 84 -0.83 -4.92 -9.25
N GLY A 85 -0.54 -5.69 -10.30
CA GLY A 85 -1.11 -5.49 -11.64
C GLY A 85 -0.15 -5.99 -12.73
N PRO A 86 -0.37 -5.63 -14.00
CA PRO A 86 -1.47 -4.79 -14.48
C PRO A 86 -2.82 -5.52 -14.44
N PHE A 87 -3.89 -4.75 -14.25
CA PHE A 87 -5.26 -5.19 -14.46
C PHE A 87 -5.76 -4.61 -15.79
N GLU A 88 -6.28 -5.47 -16.67
CA GLU A 88 -6.69 -5.06 -18.02
C GLU A 88 -8.05 -4.38 -18.05
N GLU A 89 -8.94 -4.73 -17.12
CA GLU A 89 -10.28 -4.16 -17.02
C GLU A 89 -10.41 -3.37 -15.71
N ARG A 90 -10.74 -2.09 -15.84
CA ARG A 90 -11.09 -1.18 -14.74
C ARG A 90 -12.42 -0.52 -15.07
N ASP A 91 -13.25 -0.32 -14.06
CA ASP A 91 -14.54 0.35 -14.21
C ASP A 91 -14.39 1.83 -14.61
N GLU A 92 -13.25 2.45 -14.24
CA GLU A 92 -12.95 3.85 -14.51
C GLU A 92 -11.72 3.97 -15.45
N GLU A 93 -11.86 4.70 -16.56
CA GLU A 93 -10.80 4.88 -17.56
C GLU A 93 -9.54 5.57 -17.00
N TRP A 94 -9.72 6.40 -15.96
CA TRP A 94 -8.64 7.14 -15.31
C TRP A 94 -7.94 6.34 -14.21
N ALA A 95 -8.48 5.16 -13.84
CA ALA A 95 -7.89 4.35 -12.80
C ALA A 95 -6.55 3.76 -13.26
N SER A 96 -5.58 3.76 -12.34
CA SER A 96 -4.32 3.06 -12.57
C SER A 96 -4.59 1.58 -12.87
N LYS A 97 -3.85 1.03 -13.85
CA LYS A 97 -3.78 -0.41 -14.09
C LYS A 97 -3.13 -1.17 -12.93
N TYR A 98 -2.59 -0.48 -11.94
CA TYR A 98 -1.96 -1.06 -10.77
C TYR A 98 -2.64 -0.55 -9.50
N ASP A 99 -2.86 -1.45 -8.56
CA ASP A 99 -3.11 -1.07 -7.17
C ASP A 99 -1.77 -0.90 -6.48
N THR A 100 -1.59 0.20 -5.77
CA THR A 100 -0.46 0.36 -4.85
C THR A 100 -0.89 -0.09 -3.46
N TYR A 101 -0.01 -0.78 -2.75
CA TYR A 101 -0.18 -1.16 -1.35
C TYR A 101 0.98 -0.60 -0.53
N ILE A 102 0.66 0.05 0.58
CA ILE A 102 1.63 0.61 1.52
C ILE A 102 1.25 0.19 2.94
N PHE A 103 2.18 -0.44 3.65
CA PHE A 103 2.05 -0.88 5.03
C PHE A 103 2.83 0.06 5.92
N LEU A 104 2.14 0.69 6.87
CA LEU A 104 2.66 1.82 7.66
C LEU A 104 2.37 1.60 9.14
N ASP A 105 3.13 2.28 10.01
CA ASP A 105 2.72 2.44 11.41
C ASP A 105 1.30 3.05 11.49
N PHE A 106 0.50 2.53 12.41
CA PHE A 106 -0.67 3.23 12.90
C PHE A 106 -0.24 4.25 13.95
N VAL A 107 -0.54 5.52 13.69
CA VAL A 107 -0.32 6.61 14.65
C VAL A 107 -1.69 7.03 15.18
N GLU A 108 -1.87 6.89 16.49
CA GLU A 108 -3.05 7.40 17.18
C GLU A 108 -2.96 8.94 17.27
N GLY A 109 -4.11 9.60 17.10
CA GLY A 109 -4.23 11.05 17.15
C GLY A 109 -5.48 11.47 17.88
#